data_AF-A0A024TVL8-F1
#
_entry.id   AF-A0A024TVL8-F1
#
_cell.length_a   1.000
_cell.length_b   1.000
_cell.length_c   1.000
_cell.angle_alpha   90.00
_cell.angle_beta   90.00
_cell.angle_gamma   90.00
#
_symmetry.space_group_name_H-M   'P 1'
#
loop_
_entity.id
_entity.type
_entity.pdbx_description
1 polymer ?
#
loop_
_entity_poly.entity_id
_entity_poly.type
_entity_poly.pdbx_seq_one_letter_code
_entity_poly.pdbx_strand_id
1 'polypeptide(L)'
;MCTCVFNGCTNDAMPHSFKCLFHVHRGQCSAEACHNQVYARGRCVRHGGKKKCRAVDCTVNARVGSFCTKHSPTHLIRTCSHPGCDKQAHWKRRCFRHGGARVCAVEGCVTYARNRGLCARHTPSPIPIDAPQGELGTLSKADIAHLVQLELQETPSTFRPKLAPLVANEWLFTAEDLDRVLDLMLEKSITSDIKRATLVAWP
;
A
#
# COMPACT_ATOMS: atom_id res chain seq x y z
N MET A 1 10.58 -26.55 7.68
CA MET A 1 9.80 -25.60 6.85
C MET A 1 10.71 -25.11 5.74
N CYS A 2 10.20 -24.96 4.51
CA CYS A 2 10.99 -24.44 3.40
C CYS A 2 10.83 -22.92 3.35
N THR A 3 11.93 -22.20 3.17
CA THR A 3 11.91 -20.75 3.00
C THR A 3 11.36 -20.37 1.64
N CYS A 4 10.81 -19.16 1.53
CA CYS A 4 10.37 -18.62 0.26
C CYS A 4 11.49 -18.64 -0.80
N VAL A 5 11.12 -19.03 -2.02
CA VAL A 5 11.99 -19.15 -3.20
C VAL A 5 12.67 -17.84 -3.61
N PHE A 6 12.20 -16.68 -3.17
CA PHE A 6 12.76 -15.40 -3.59
C PHE A 6 14.03 -15.05 -2.81
N ASN A 7 15.06 -14.61 -3.53
CA ASN A 7 16.35 -14.21 -2.95
C ASN A 7 16.17 -13.20 -1.80
N GLY A 8 16.73 -13.53 -0.63
CA GLY A 8 16.71 -12.66 0.56
C GLY A 8 15.38 -12.65 1.32
N CYS A 9 14.39 -13.45 0.93
CA CYS A 9 13.17 -13.59 1.71
C CYS A 9 13.36 -14.65 2.80
N THR A 10 13.14 -14.25 4.06
CA THR A 10 13.25 -15.13 5.22
C THR A 10 11.90 -15.73 5.64
N ASN A 11 10.80 -15.34 5.00
CA ASN A 11 9.48 -15.84 5.32
C ASN A 11 9.32 -17.30 4.88
N ASP A 12 8.56 -18.07 5.65
CA ASP A 12 8.21 -19.44 5.30
C ASP A 12 7.35 -19.50 4.04
N ALA A 13 7.62 -20.50 3.21
CA ALA A 13 6.78 -20.82 2.08
C ALA A 13 5.46 -21.42 2.57
N MET A 14 4.38 -21.13 1.85
CA MET A 14 3.06 -21.69 2.16
C MET A 14 3.02 -23.20 1.85
N PRO A 15 2.09 -23.95 2.46
CA PRO A 15 1.84 -25.33 2.06
C PRO A 15 1.61 -25.45 0.56
N HIS A 16 2.25 -26.44 -0.08
CA HIS A 16 2.16 -26.70 -1.52
C HIS A 16 2.63 -25.57 -2.45
N SER A 17 3.40 -24.62 -1.94
CA SER A 17 3.98 -23.53 -2.72
C SER A 17 5.44 -23.35 -2.33
N PHE A 18 6.23 -22.78 -3.24
CA PHE A 18 7.58 -22.33 -2.94
C PHE A 18 7.60 -20.85 -2.54
N LYS A 19 6.44 -20.19 -2.43
CA LYS A 19 6.30 -18.76 -2.12
C LYS A 19 5.60 -18.55 -0.78
N CYS A 20 6.01 -17.52 -0.04
CA CYS A 20 5.30 -17.07 1.16
C CYS A 20 4.01 -16.30 0.80
N LEU A 21 3.16 -16.03 1.80
CA LEU A 21 1.92 -15.26 1.64
C LEU A 21 2.17 -13.88 1.01
N PHE A 22 3.22 -13.17 1.44
CA PHE A 22 3.55 -11.84 0.88
C PHE A 22 3.95 -11.89 -0.60
N HIS A 23 4.50 -13.02 -1.05
CA HIS A 23 5.00 -13.18 -2.41
C HIS A 23 4.09 -14.03 -3.31
N VAL A 24 2.92 -14.46 -2.85
CA VAL A 24 2.05 -15.37 -3.60
C VAL A 24 1.71 -14.85 -5.01
N HIS A 25 1.46 -13.54 -5.14
CA HIS A 25 1.14 -12.89 -6.42
C HIS A 25 2.36 -12.36 -7.18
N ARG A 26 3.58 -12.64 -6.71
CA ARG A 26 4.82 -12.25 -7.40
C ARG A 26 5.31 -13.41 -8.28
N GLY A 27 5.55 -13.11 -9.55
CA GLY A 27 6.12 -14.08 -10.49
C GLY A 27 7.62 -14.28 -10.26
N GLN A 28 8.11 -15.49 -10.47
CA GLN A 28 9.55 -15.79 -10.51
C GLN A 28 10.10 -15.56 -11.91
N CYS A 29 11.31 -14.99 -11.98
CA CYS A 29 12.00 -14.75 -13.24
C CYS A 29 12.18 -16.05 -14.03
N SER A 30 11.81 -16.06 -15.31
CA SER A 30 11.91 -17.24 -16.19
C SER A 30 13.32 -17.62 -16.64
N ALA A 31 14.34 -16.92 -16.13
CA ALA A 31 15.72 -17.28 -16.41
C ALA A 31 16.11 -18.46 -15.52
N GLU A 32 16.89 -19.38 -16.07
CA GLU A 32 17.33 -20.58 -15.36
C GLU A 32 17.97 -20.25 -14.02
N ALA A 33 17.61 -21.03 -12.98
CA ALA A 33 18.06 -20.86 -11.60
C ALA A 33 17.90 -19.43 -11.03
N CYS A 34 16.98 -18.61 -11.57
CA CYS A 34 16.75 -17.26 -11.09
C CYS A 34 15.63 -17.18 -10.07
N HIS A 35 16.00 -16.82 -8.86
CA HIS A 35 15.12 -16.62 -7.71
C HIS A 35 14.71 -15.14 -7.51
N ASN A 36 14.81 -14.31 -8.56
CA ASN A 36 14.38 -12.91 -8.48
C ASN A 36 12.92 -12.76 -8.92
N GLN A 37 12.25 -11.75 -8.38
CA GLN A 37 10.91 -11.37 -8.80
C GLN A 37 10.89 -10.82 -10.24
N VAL A 38 9.85 -11.16 -10.99
CA VAL A 38 9.58 -10.59 -12.31
C VAL A 38 9.36 -9.09 -12.17
N TYR A 39 10.06 -8.32 -13.01
CA TYR A 39 9.80 -6.90 -13.17
C TYR A 39 8.80 -6.67 -14.32
N ALA A 40 9.07 -7.25 -15.49
CA ALA A 40 8.19 -7.25 -16.65
C ALA A 40 8.57 -8.36 -17.63
N ARG A 41 7.63 -8.77 -18.50
CA ARG A 41 7.86 -9.77 -19.57
C ARG A 41 8.44 -11.09 -19.04
N GLY A 42 7.98 -11.54 -17.86
CA GLY A 42 8.45 -12.76 -17.23
C GLY A 42 9.91 -12.73 -16.72
N ARG A 43 10.61 -11.59 -16.78
CA ARG A 43 12.02 -11.49 -16.36
C ARG A 43 12.26 -10.42 -15.31
N CYS A 44 13.26 -10.62 -14.45
CA CYS A 44 13.74 -9.64 -13.49
C CYS A 44 14.59 -8.55 -14.17
N VAL A 45 14.96 -7.50 -13.44
CA VAL A 45 15.78 -6.38 -13.98
C VAL A 45 17.11 -6.86 -14.55
N ARG A 46 17.78 -7.82 -13.89
CA ARG A 46 19.09 -8.37 -14.33
C ARG A 46 18.97 -9.18 -15.63
N HIS A 47 17.85 -9.88 -15.82
CA HIS A 47 17.60 -10.72 -16.99
C HIS A 47 16.80 -10.01 -18.09
N GLY A 48 16.81 -8.68 -18.14
CA GLY A 48 16.20 -7.93 -19.24
C GLY A 48 14.72 -7.57 -19.05
N GLY A 49 14.19 -7.69 -17.83
CA GLY A 49 12.86 -7.17 -17.48
C GLY A 49 12.78 -5.65 -17.64
N LYS A 50 13.89 -4.92 -17.49
CA LYS A 50 13.95 -3.47 -17.72
C LYS A 50 14.72 -3.13 -19.00
N LYS A 51 14.18 -2.22 -19.82
CA LYS A 51 14.84 -1.76 -21.05
C LYS A 51 16.18 -1.07 -20.71
N LYS A 52 17.18 -1.27 -21.56
CA LYS A 52 18.46 -0.56 -21.51
C LYS A 52 18.34 0.83 -22.12
N CYS A 53 19.25 1.72 -21.74
CA CYS A 53 19.40 3.01 -22.37
C CYS A 53 19.72 2.83 -23.85
N ARG A 54 19.07 3.60 -24.73
CA ARG A 54 19.30 3.55 -26.18
C ARG A 54 20.55 4.31 -26.64
N ALA A 55 21.20 5.06 -25.75
CA ALA A 55 22.46 5.74 -26.07
C ALA A 55 23.57 4.73 -26.40
N VAL A 56 24.39 5.07 -27.39
CA VAL A 56 25.55 4.26 -27.81
C VAL A 56 26.45 4.00 -26.60
N ASP A 57 26.93 2.77 -26.47
CA ASP A 57 27.80 2.28 -25.38
C ASP A 57 27.27 2.45 -23.95
N CYS A 58 25.95 2.64 -23.77
CA CYS A 58 25.34 2.75 -22.45
C CYS A 58 24.68 1.44 -21.99
N THR A 59 25.23 0.82 -20.95
CA THR A 59 24.71 -0.44 -20.36
C THR A 59 23.70 -0.22 -19.22
N VAL A 60 23.45 1.04 -18.86
CA VAL A 60 22.55 1.43 -17.76
C VAL A 60 21.09 1.24 -18.17
N ASN A 61 20.23 0.93 -17.20
CA ASN A 61 18.80 0.79 -17.44
C ASN A 61 18.12 2.14 -17.75
N ALA A 62 17.17 2.14 -18.68
CA ALA A 62 16.33 3.29 -18.97
C ALA A 62 15.48 3.70 -17.76
N ARG A 63 15.24 5.01 -17.62
CA ARG A 63 14.41 5.62 -16.57
C ARG A 63 13.42 6.63 -17.11
N VAL A 64 13.76 7.34 -18.20
CA VAL A 64 12.87 8.31 -18.87
C VAL A 64 12.75 7.90 -20.33
N GLY A 65 11.55 7.48 -20.74
CA GLY A 65 11.35 6.90 -22.07
C GLY A 65 12.29 5.72 -22.32
N SER A 66 13.15 5.85 -23.34
CA SER A 66 14.15 4.83 -23.72
C SER A 66 15.57 5.13 -23.22
N PHE A 67 15.77 6.14 -22.37
CA PHE A 67 17.09 6.62 -21.94
C PHE A 67 17.27 6.57 -20.43
N CYS A 68 18.53 6.47 -19.98
CA CYS A 68 18.89 6.67 -18.57
C CYS A 68 18.84 8.16 -18.21
N THR A 69 18.92 8.51 -16.94
CA THR A 69 18.81 9.92 -16.48
C THR A 69 19.88 10.84 -17.05
N LYS A 70 21.05 10.32 -17.43
CA LYS A 70 22.14 11.11 -18.04
C LYS A 70 21.97 11.35 -19.54
N HIS A 71 21.35 10.41 -20.23
CA HIS A 71 21.18 10.44 -21.70
C HIS A 71 19.75 10.79 -22.13
N SER A 72 18.90 11.18 -21.18
CA SER A 72 17.53 11.56 -21.48
C SER A 72 17.53 12.89 -22.24
N PRO A 73 16.89 12.98 -23.41
CA PRO A 73 16.67 14.25 -24.09
C PRO A 73 15.99 15.25 -23.16
N THR A 74 16.42 16.51 -23.20
CA THR A 74 15.89 17.59 -22.35
C THR A 74 14.38 17.76 -22.50
N HIS A 75 13.84 17.60 -23.71
CA HIS A 75 12.40 17.69 -23.97
C HIS A 75 11.56 16.57 -23.31
N LEU A 76 12.18 15.44 -22.92
CA LEU A 76 11.49 14.40 -22.14
C LEU A 76 11.46 14.72 -20.64
N ILE A 77 12.31 15.64 -20.19
CA ILE A 77 12.36 16.11 -18.81
C ILE A 77 11.34 17.24 -18.69
N ARG A 78 10.31 17.03 -17.86
CA ARG A 78 9.31 18.06 -17.61
C ARG A 78 9.98 19.20 -16.84
N THR A 79 10.01 20.38 -17.43
CA THR A 79 10.54 21.60 -16.81
C THR A 79 9.45 22.32 -16.01
N CYS A 80 9.89 23.23 -15.14
CA CYS A 80 9.01 24.07 -14.34
C CYS A 80 8.19 25.01 -15.23
N SER A 81 6.88 25.08 -14.98
CA SER A 81 5.97 25.98 -15.69
C SER A 81 6.12 27.46 -15.32
N HIS A 82 7.09 27.80 -14.46
CA HIS A 82 7.33 29.18 -14.06
C HIS A 82 8.15 29.86 -15.16
N PRO A 83 7.78 31.07 -15.63
CA PRO A 83 8.53 31.78 -16.65
C PRO A 83 10.02 31.86 -16.30
N GLY A 84 10.89 31.54 -17.25
CA GLY A 84 12.35 31.57 -17.09
C GLY A 84 12.96 30.50 -16.17
N CYS A 85 12.25 29.41 -15.86
CA CYS A 85 12.76 28.35 -14.99
C CYS A 85 13.01 27.02 -15.71
N ASP A 86 14.29 26.67 -15.88
CA ASP A 86 14.71 25.40 -16.52
C ASP A 86 14.84 24.22 -15.55
N LYS A 87 14.48 24.42 -14.28
CA LYS A 87 14.56 23.35 -13.28
C LYS A 87 13.50 22.29 -13.54
N GLN A 88 13.83 21.03 -13.26
CA GLN A 88 12.90 19.92 -13.38
C GLN A 88 11.66 20.12 -12.50
N ALA A 89 10.49 19.89 -13.08
CA ALA A 89 9.23 19.88 -12.37
C ALA A 89 9.02 18.55 -11.63
N HIS A 90 8.45 18.64 -10.43
CA HIS A 90 8.11 17.49 -9.60
C HIS A 90 6.59 17.38 -9.44
N TRP A 91 5.96 18.32 -8.74
CA TRP A 91 4.53 18.37 -8.50
C TRP A 91 3.88 19.57 -9.21
N LYS A 92 2.64 19.42 -9.69
CA LYS A 92 1.86 20.49 -10.35
C LYS A 92 2.62 21.24 -11.47
N ARG A 93 3.49 20.54 -12.20
CA ARG A 93 4.41 21.10 -13.22
C ARG A 93 5.35 22.20 -12.70
N ARG A 94 5.64 22.25 -11.40
CA ARG A 94 6.57 23.23 -10.81
C ARG A 94 7.78 22.53 -10.20
N CYS A 95 8.90 23.23 -10.14
CA CYS A 95 10.10 22.77 -9.43
C CYS A 95 9.95 23.03 -7.93
N PHE A 96 10.86 22.49 -7.12
CA PHE A 96 10.82 22.61 -5.66
C PHE A 96 10.68 24.08 -5.18
N ARG A 97 11.43 25.01 -5.78
CA ARG A 97 11.41 26.45 -5.43
C ARG A 97 10.10 27.15 -5.81
N HIS A 98 9.43 26.68 -6.85
CA HIS A 98 8.21 27.32 -7.36
C HIS A 98 6.94 26.59 -6.93
N GLY A 99 6.97 25.79 -5.85
CA GLY A 99 5.78 25.09 -5.33
C GLY A 99 5.60 23.66 -5.85
N GLY A 100 6.68 23.05 -6.35
CA GLY A 100 6.74 21.65 -6.79
C GLY A 100 6.89 20.63 -5.67
N ALA A 101 6.72 21.04 -4.41
CA ALA A 101 6.77 20.18 -3.23
C ALA A 101 5.43 20.23 -2.50
N ARG A 102 5.04 19.11 -1.89
CA ARG A 102 3.88 19.06 -0.98
C ARG A 102 4.35 19.47 0.41
N VAL A 103 3.57 20.30 1.09
CA VAL A 103 3.78 20.64 2.50
C VAL A 103 3.17 19.53 3.36
N CYS A 104 3.66 19.38 4.58
CA CYS A 104 3.09 18.46 5.55
C CYS A 104 1.61 18.76 5.79
N ALA A 105 0.78 17.73 5.85
CA ALA A 105 -0.66 17.86 6.08
C ALA A 105 -1.05 18.23 7.52
N VAL A 106 -0.09 18.19 8.45
CA VAL A 106 -0.31 18.59 9.85
C VAL A 106 -0.40 20.11 9.91
N GLU A 107 -1.47 20.61 10.53
CA GLU A 107 -1.71 22.03 10.70
C GLU A 107 -0.52 22.73 11.39
N GLY A 108 -0.16 23.92 10.90
CA GLY A 108 1.00 24.67 11.39
C GLY A 108 2.37 24.11 10.98
N CYS A 109 2.44 22.95 10.30
CA CYS A 109 3.71 22.38 9.89
C CYS A 109 4.16 22.89 8.51
N VAL A 110 5.15 23.78 8.48
CA VAL A 110 5.70 24.34 7.23
C VAL A 110 6.72 23.44 6.52
N THR A 111 7.03 22.27 7.09
CA THR A 111 8.01 21.34 6.51
C THR A 111 7.45 20.55 5.34
N TYR A 112 8.32 20.10 4.44
CA TYR A 112 7.89 19.33 3.27
C TYR A 112 7.51 17.89 3.61
N ALA A 113 6.42 17.43 2.99
CA ALA A 113 5.98 16.05 3.05
C ALA A 113 6.96 15.12 2.33
N ARG A 114 7.32 14.02 2.99
CA ARG A 114 8.19 12.97 2.46
C ARG A 114 7.44 11.66 2.21
N ASN A 115 6.45 11.35 3.04
CA ASN A 115 5.69 10.10 2.95
C ASN A 115 4.20 10.36 3.16
N ARG A 116 3.35 9.92 2.22
CA ARG A 116 1.87 10.02 2.30
C ARG A 116 1.31 11.39 2.73
N GLY A 117 1.98 12.49 2.37
CA GLY A 117 1.56 13.84 2.75
C GLY A 117 2.08 14.35 4.10
N LEU A 118 2.90 13.56 4.80
CA LEU A 118 3.49 13.91 6.10
C LEU A 118 5.01 14.09 5.98
N CYS A 119 5.57 14.98 6.80
CA CYS A 119 7.02 15.15 6.91
C CYS A 119 7.64 14.02 7.73
N ALA A 120 8.97 13.94 7.78
CA ALA A 120 9.66 12.88 8.52
C ALA A 120 9.26 12.82 10.01
N ARG A 121 9.02 13.98 10.65
CA ARG A 121 8.61 14.06 12.06
C ARG A 121 7.18 13.61 12.32
N HIS A 122 6.31 13.77 11.32
CA HIS A 122 4.89 13.43 11.42
C HIS A 122 4.55 12.12 10.71
N THR A 123 5.54 11.46 10.09
CA THR A 123 5.34 10.12 9.54
C THR A 123 5.31 9.16 10.72
N PRO A 124 4.22 8.40 10.95
CA PRO A 124 4.19 7.42 12.02
C PRO A 124 5.35 6.43 11.83
N SER A 125 6.09 6.17 12.90
CA SER A 125 7.04 5.06 12.88
C SER A 125 6.26 3.77 12.59
N PRO A 126 6.77 2.85 11.77
CA PRO A 126 6.23 1.51 11.76
C PRO A 126 6.18 0.98 13.19
N ILE A 127 5.04 0.39 13.56
CA ILE A 127 4.83 -0.23 14.86
C ILE A 127 5.94 -1.29 15.03
N PRO A 128 6.67 -1.31 16.16
CA PRO A 128 7.65 -2.36 16.42
C PRO A 128 6.98 -3.72 16.33
N ILE A 129 7.57 -4.62 15.54
CA ILE A 129 7.07 -5.98 15.31
C ILE A 129 7.02 -6.80 16.62
N ASP A 130 7.75 -6.35 17.64
CA ASP A 130 7.88 -6.97 18.96
C ASP A 130 6.93 -6.36 20.02
N ALA A 131 5.95 -5.55 19.61
CA ALA A 131 4.90 -5.14 20.54
C ALA A 131 4.25 -6.40 21.13
N PRO A 132 4.15 -6.53 22.47
CA PRO A 132 3.60 -7.73 23.10
C PRO A 132 2.21 -7.98 22.51
N GLN A 133 2.05 -9.14 21.88
CA GLN A 133 0.77 -9.63 21.40
C GLN A 133 -0.09 -9.89 22.63
N GLY A 134 -0.76 -8.86 23.14
CA GLY A 134 -1.87 -9.06 24.06
C GLY A 134 -2.84 -10.00 23.37
N GLU A 135 -3.20 -11.10 24.04
CA GLU A 135 -4.04 -12.17 23.52
C GLU A 135 -5.20 -11.60 22.71
N LEU A 136 -5.11 -11.72 21.39
CA LEU A 136 -6.18 -11.40 20.46
C LEU A 136 -7.29 -12.42 20.73
N GLY A 137 -8.29 -12.04 21.51
CA GLY A 137 -9.50 -12.84 21.69
C GLY A 137 -10.17 -13.02 20.33
N THR A 138 -10.17 -14.24 19.79
CA THR A 138 -10.88 -14.58 18.57
C THR A 138 -12.37 -14.74 18.88
N LEU A 139 -13.21 -13.84 18.37
CA LEU A 139 -14.65 -14.05 18.36
C LEU A 139 -14.97 -15.17 17.36
N SER A 140 -15.79 -16.13 17.78
CA SER A 140 -16.21 -17.22 16.91
C SER A 140 -17.21 -16.73 15.86
N LYS A 141 -17.37 -17.49 14.79
CA LYS A 141 -18.37 -17.23 13.74
C LYS A 141 -19.80 -17.12 14.31
N ALA A 142 -20.08 -17.83 15.40
CA ALA A 142 -21.38 -17.78 16.07
C ALA A 142 -21.59 -16.44 16.80
N ASP A 143 -20.54 -15.91 17.41
CA ASP A 143 -20.59 -14.62 18.13
C ASP A 143 -20.83 -13.47 17.15
N ILE A 144 -20.17 -13.49 15.99
CA ILE A 144 -20.36 -12.50 14.93
C ILE A 144 -21.77 -12.60 14.32
N ALA A 145 -22.24 -13.83 14.06
CA ALA A 145 -23.58 -14.04 13.50
C ALA A 145 -24.69 -13.58 14.46
N HIS A 146 -24.51 -13.78 15.77
CA HIS A 146 -25.47 -13.34 16.78
C HIS A 146 -25.56 -11.82 16.87
N LEU A 147 -24.42 -11.11 16.78
CA LEU A 147 -24.38 -9.65 16.76
C LEU A 147 -25.10 -9.07 15.54
N VAL A 148 -24.88 -9.65 14.34
CA VAL A 148 -25.57 -9.24 13.10
C VAL A 148 -27.09 -9.52 13.17
N GLN A 149 -27.49 -10.62 13.82
CA GLN A 149 -28.90 -11.00 13.98
C GLN A 149 -29.67 -10.02 14.87
N LEU A 150 -29.03 -9.51 15.93
CA LEU A 150 -29.62 -8.52 16.84
C LEU A 150 -29.87 -7.18 16.11
N GLU A 151 -29.00 -6.80 15.19
CA GLU A 151 -29.08 -5.54 14.42
C GLU A 151 -30.21 -5.54 13.37
N LEU A 152 -30.54 -6.72 12.82
CA LEU A 152 -31.62 -6.91 11.85
C LEU A 152 -33.03 -6.85 12.47
N GLN A 153 -33.16 -6.94 13.79
CA GLN A 153 -34.46 -6.92 14.46
C GLN A 153 -34.92 -5.50 14.87
N GLU A 154 -34.05 -4.49 14.80
CA GLU A 154 -34.35 -3.15 15.32
C GLU A 154 -34.40 -2.01 14.28
N THR A 155 -34.32 -2.27 12.97
CA THR A 155 -34.34 -1.20 11.95
C THR A 155 -35.41 -1.36 10.86
N PRO A 156 -36.29 -0.35 10.63
CA PRO A 156 -37.26 -0.40 9.54
C PRO A 156 -36.64 -0.01 8.17
N SER A 157 -36.59 -1.00 7.29
CA SER A 157 -36.96 -0.99 5.86
C SER A 157 -36.46 0.06 4.86
N THR A 158 -35.34 0.77 5.06
CA THR A 158 -34.80 1.61 3.96
C THR A 158 -33.35 1.34 3.55
N PHE A 159 -32.61 0.47 4.25
CA PHE A 159 -31.26 0.12 3.84
C PHE A 159 -31.21 -1.25 3.15
N ARG A 160 -31.06 -1.25 1.82
CA ARG A 160 -30.70 -2.45 1.04
C ARG A 160 -29.23 -2.35 0.62
N PRO A 161 -28.28 -2.98 1.33
CA PRO A 161 -26.94 -3.12 0.82
C PRO A 161 -26.96 -4.01 -0.42
N LYS A 162 -26.30 -3.58 -1.50
CA LYS A 162 -26.06 -4.44 -2.68
C LYS A 162 -25.04 -5.51 -2.30
N LEU A 163 -25.56 -6.63 -1.82
CA LEU A 163 -24.82 -7.86 -1.55
C LEU A 163 -24.46 -8.50 -2.89
N ALA A 164 -23.18 -8.48 -3.26
CA ALA A 164 -22.64 -9.37 -4.28
C ALA A 164 -21.54 -10.22 -3.64
N PRO A 165 -21.64 -11.55 -3.67
CA PRO A 165 -20.63 -12.43 -3.05
C PRO A 165 -19.41 -12.51 -3.97
N LEU A 166 -18.23 -12.19 -3.46
CA LEU A 166 -16.96 -12.34 -4.20
C LEU A 166 -16.21 -13.63 -3.85
N VAL A 167 -16.41 -14.20 -2.66
CA VAL A 167 -16.18 -15.60 -2.26
C VAL A 167 -16.64 -15.75 -0.80
N ALA A 168 -16.91 -16.97 -0.33
CA ALA A 168 -17.50 -17.22 0.98
C ALA A 168 -16.62 -16.71 2.16
N ASN A 169 -17.24 -15.90 3.01
CA ASN A 169 -16.85 -15.55 4.40
C ASN A 169 -15.94 -14.33 4.65
N GLU A 170 -16.04 -13.24 3.87
CA GLU A 170 -15.46 -11.93 4.27
C GLU A 170 -16.44 -10.79 3.96
N TRP A 171 -16.63 -9.87 4.93
CA TRP A 171 -17.45 -8.67 4.79
C TRP A 171 -16.52 -7.44 4.80
N LEU A 172 -16.59 -6.60 3.76
CA LEU A 172 -15.81 -5.36 3.66
C LEU A 172 -16.62 -4.19 4.26
N PHE A 173 -16.03 -3.49 5.24
CA PHE A 173 -16.53 -2.20 5.73
C PHE A 173 -15.64 -1.07 5.21
N THR A 174 -16.22 0.11 4.95
CA THR A 174 -15.42 1.30 4.67
C THR A 174 -15.03 2.00 5.98
N ALA A 175 -13.98 2.82 5.96
CA ALA A 175 -13.55 3.56 7.16
C ALA A 175 -14.64 4.50 7.72
N GLU A 176 -15.53 5.00 6.86
CA GLU A 176 -16.67 5.86 7.24
C GLU A 176 -17.77 5.09 7.96
N ASP A 177 -17.92 3.79 7.70
CA ASP A 177 -18.88 2.94 8.40
C ASP A 177 -18.42 2.61 9.83
N LEU A 178 -17.09 2.57 10.05
CA LEU A 178 -16.52 2.29 11.36
C LEU A 178 -16.70 3.46 12.34
N ASP A 179 -16.50 4.69 11.88
CA ASP A 179 -16.65 5.88 12.71
C ASP A 179 -18.11 6.03 13.18
N ARG A 180 -19.08 5.67 12.33
CA ARG A 180 -20.51 5.67 12.69
C ARG A 180 -20.87 4.60 13.72
N VAL A 181 -20.26 3.42 13.60
CA VAL A 181 -20.43 2.35 14.60
C VAL A 181 -19.84 2.77 15.94
N LEU A 182 -18.66 3.40 15.95
CA LEU A 182 -18.03 3.89 17.17
C LEU A 182 -18.83 5.02 17.83
N ASP A 183 -19.40 5.95 17.05
CA ASP A 183 -20.25 7.05 17.57
C ASP A 183 -21.55 6.52 18.18
N LEU A 184 -22.23 5.56 17.52
CA LEU A 184 -23.44 4.92 18.04
C LEU A 184 -23.20 4.13 19.34
N MET A 185 -22.01 3.56 19.51
CA MET A 185 -21.64 2.81 20.71
C MET A 185 -21.33 3.72 21.90
N LEU A 186 -20.79 4.93 21.64
CA LEU A 186 -20.57 5.97 22.64
C LEU A 186 -21.89 6.58 23.12
N GLU A 187 -22.83 6.86 22.22
CA GLU A 187 -24.14 7.43 22.57
C GLU A 187 -25.02 6.48 23.40
N LYS A 188 -24.89 5.16 23.19
CA LYS A 188 -25.67 4.15 23.90
C LYS A 188 -25.06 3.67 25.22
N SER A 189 -23.95 4.28 25.66
CA SER A 189 -23.24 3.96 26.90
C SER A 189 -22.95 2.45 27.08
N ILE A 190 -22.65 1.76 25.98
CA ILE A 190 -22.23 0.35 25.99
C ILE A 190 -20.73 0.34 26.29
N THR A 191 -20.38 0.72 27.52
CA THR A 191 -19.01 0.74 28.05
C THR A 191 -18.80 -0.42 29.00
N SER A 192 -18.85 -1.64 28.47
CA SER A 192 -18.22 -2.79 29.12
C SER A 192 -17.42 -3.57 28.08
N ASP A 193 -16.11 -3.36 28.11
CA ASP A 193 -15.09 -4.26 27.56
C ASP A 193 -14.98 -4.38 26.03
N ILE A 194 -14.76 -3.26 25.35
CA ILE A 194 -14.18 -3.27 24.00
C ILE A 194 -12.80 -2.63 24.02
N LYS A 195 -11.78 -3.48 24.11
CA LYS A 195 -10.41 -3.13 23.71
C LYS A 195 -10.41 -2.99 22.19
N ARG A 196 -10.18 -1.76 21.70
CA ARG A 196 -10.01 -1.35 20.28
C ARG A 196 -9.74 -2.53 19.32
N ALA A 197 -10.74 -2.91 18.53
CA ALA A 197 -10.53 -3.74 17.34
C ALA A 197 -9.66 -2.96 16.35
N THR A 198 -8.51 -3.51 16.00
CA THR A 198 -7.66 -2.96 14.93
C THR A 198 -8.17 -3.52 13.62
N LEU A 199 -8.92 -2.72 12.85
CA LEU A 199 -9.18 -3.04 11.46
C LEU A 199 -7.89 -2.82 10.66
N VAL A 200 -7.31 -3.92 10.18
CA VAL A 200 -6.34 -3.83 9.10
C VAL A 200 -7.11 -3.53 7.83
N ALA A 201 -7.09 -2.27 7.40
CA ALA A 201 -7.50 -1.90 6.05
C ALA A 201 -6.52 -2.56 5.05
N TRP A 202 -6.98 -3.60 4.36
CA TRP A 202 -6.41 -3.99 3.08
C TRP A 202 -7.10 -3.20 1.96
N PRO A 203 -6.37 -2.86 0.87
CA PRO A 203 -6.93 -2.15 -0.27
C PRO A 203 -7.97 -2.96 -1.04
#